data_AF-A0A1V9EF88-F1
#
_entry.id   AF-A0A1V9EF88-F1
#
_cell.length_a   1.000
_cell.length_b   1.000
_cell.length_c   1.000
_cell.angle_alpha   90.00
_cell.angle_beta   90.00
_cell.angle_gamma   90.00
#
_symmetry.space_group_name_H-M   'P 1'
#
loop_
_entity.id
_entity.type
_entity.pdbx_description
1 polymer ?
#
loop_
_entity_poly.entity_id
_entity_poly.type
_entity_poly.pdbx_seq_one_letter_code
_entity_poly.pdbx_strand_id
1 'polypeptide(L)'
;MEDNYFIPLFKENDRTNVLVYRSVKYSKIPVGIPRCRSCKEIHDAAHRKAAFIAWGTALAIVAVSFLIGSAGGVGGIFIGLMIGLFAGFMTGTIMVDKLQVKIVNRYGILSKLTGAHHNDAVQDLVINGWSFSQPTA
;
A
#
# COMPACT_ATOMS: atom_id res chain seq x y z
N MET A 1 -5.50 20.32 -3.75
CA MET A 1 -5.73 19.26 -2.73
C MET A 1 -5.25 17.87 -3.19
N GLU A 2 -5.26 17.56 -4.49
CA GLU A 2 -4.86 16.24 -5.03
C GLU A 2 -3.36 15.90 -4.87
N ASP A 3 -2.52 16.90 -4.60
CA ASP A 3 -1.08 16.70 -4.45
C ASP A 3 -0.67 16.18 -3.07
N ASN A 4 -1.57 16.27 -2.09
CA ASN A 4 -1.28 15.92 -0.71
C ASN A 4 -1.36 14.41 -0.48
N TYR A 5 -0.49 13.89 0.37
CA TYR A 5 -0.64 12.54 0.90
C TYR A 5 -1.37 12.62 2.24
N PHE A 6 -2.46 11.87 2.39
CA PHE A 6 -3.26 11.89 3.61
C PHE A 6 -2.96 10.68 4.47
N ILE A 7 -2.64 10.92 5.74
CA ILE A 7 -2.48 9.88 6.75
C ILE A 7 -3.58 10.02 7.82
N PRO A 8 -4.33 8.96 8.16
CA PRO A 8 -5.29 9.01 9.24
C PRO A 8 -4.57 8.96 10.59
N LEU A 9 -4.93 9.88 11.48
CA LEU A 9 -4.57 9.82 12.89
C LEU A 9 -5.82 9.59 13.73
N PHE A 10 -5.65 8.82 14.80
CA PHE A 10 -6.71 8.43 15.71
C PHE A 10 -6.38 8.87 17.14
N LYS A 11 -7.38 9.34 17.88
CA LYS A 11 -7.22 9.65 19.31
C LYS A 11 -8.30 8.94 20.09
N GLU A 12 -7.90 8.15 21.08
CA GLU A 12 -8.84 7.50 21.99
C GLU A 12 -9.48 8.56 22.89
N ASN A 13 -10.81 8.58 22.93
CA ASN A 13 -11.56 9.52 23.76
C ASN A 13 -12.05 8.85 25.05
N ASP A 14 -12.54 7.61 24.93
CA ASP A 14 -13.15 6.88 26.04
C ASP A 14 -13.07 5.37 25.78
N ARG A 15 -12.88 4.60 26.87
CA ARG A 15 -12.79 3.15 26.84
C ARG A 15 -13.60 2.54 27.97
N THR A 16 -14.62 1.80 27.57
CA THR A 16 -15.46 1.01 28.47
C THR A 16 -14.93 -0.42 28.54
N ASN A 17 -14.43 -0.82 29.72
CA ASN A 17 -13.99 -2.18 30.03
C ASN A 17 -14.90 -2.77 31.12
N VAL A 18 -15.96 -3.45 30.72
CA VAL A 18 -16.84 -4.22 31.62
C VAL A 18 -16.53 -5.71 31.42
N LEU A 19 -16.69 -6.54 32.46
CA LEU A 19 -16.32 -7.98 32.47
C LEU A 19 -16.78 -8.78 31.23
N VAL A 20 -17.86 -8.35 30.57
CA VAL A 20 -18.47 -9.02 29.42
C VAL A 20 -18.50 -8.14 28.16
N TYR A 21 -18.07 -6.88 28.24
CA TYR A 21 -18.19 -5.93 27.14
C TYR A 21 -17.03 -4.93 27.10
N ARG A 22 -16.42 -4.82 25.93
CA ARG A 22 -15.34 -3.89 25.65
C ARG A 22 -15.72 -2.99 24.49
N SER A 23 -15.61 -1.68 24.67
CA SER A 23 -15.80 -0.73 23.57
C SER A 23 -14.88 0.47 23.72
N VAL A 24 -14.43 0.98 22.58
CA VAL A 24 -13.52 2.12 22.49
C VAL A 24 -14.13 3.16 21.56
N LYS A 25 -14.24 4.40 22.05
CA LYS A 25 -14.62 5.56 21.26
C LYS A 25 -13.36 6.33 20.88
N TYR A 26 -13.25 6.71 19.61
CA TYR A 26 -12.09 7.43 19.10
C TYR A 26 -12.49 8.54 18.12
N SER A 27 -11.66 9.56 18.03
CA SER A 27 -11.68 10.60 17.01
C SER A 27 -10.74 10.23 15.87
N LYS A 28 -11.09 10.55 14.62
CA LYS A 28 -10.25 10.34 13.43
C LYS A 28 -10.06 11.67 12.70
N ILE A 29 -8.81 12.03 12.40
CA ILE A 29 -8.48 13.18 11.55
C ILE A 29 -7.59 12.75 10.38
N PRO A 30 -7.90 13.12 9.13
CA PRO A 30 -6.99 12.95 8.02
C PRO A 30 -6.02 14.14 7.96
N VAL A 31 -4.72 13.90 8.17
CA VAL A 31 -3.68 14.94 8.04
C VAL A 31 -3.12 14.90 6.63
N GLY A 32 -3.28 16.00 5.89
CA GLY A 32 -2.76 16.14 4.54
C GLY A 32 -1.35 16.72 4.53
N ILE A 33 -0.38 15.94 4.06
CA ILE A 33 1.01 16.36 3.95
C ILE A 33 1.27 16.84 2.52
N PRO A 34 1.61 18.13 2.32
CA PRO A 34 1.88 18.66 0.99
C PRO A 34 3.16 18.06 0.43
N ARG A 35 3.13 17.76 -0.88
CA ARG A 35 4.31 17.29 -1.62
C ARG A 35 4.80 18.38 -2.54
N CYS A 36 6.12 18.49 -2.65
CA CYS A 36 6.74 19.34 -3.65
C CYS A 36 6.48 18.78 -5.07
N ARG A 37 6.47 19.64 -6.10
CA ARG A 37 6.20 19.21 -7.48
C ARG A 37 7.18 18.13 -7.96
N SER A 38 8.46 18.28 -7.70
CA SER A 38 9.48 17.27 -8.04
C SER A 38 9.26 15.96 -7.29
N CYS A 39 8.93 16.02 -6.01
CA CYS A 39 8.58 14.87 -5.17
C CYS A 39 7.42 14.08 -5.81
N LYS A 40 6.37 14.79 -6.23
CA LYS A 40 5.20 14.20 -6.90
C LYS A 40 5.61 13.51 -8.20
N GLU A 41 6.34 14.19 -9.06
CA GLU A 41 6.77 13.66 -10.36
C GLU A 41 7.62 12.38 -10.19
N ILE A 42 8.51 12.34 -9.20
CA ILE A 42 9.33 11.16 -8.91
C ILE A 42 8.48 9.99 -8.41
N HIS A 43 7.53 10.24 -7.51
CA HIS A 43 6.62 9.19 -7.04
C HIS A 43 5.74 8.64 -8.17
N ASP A 44 5.23 9.51 -9.04
CA ASP A 44 4.35 9.10 -10.14
C ASP A 44 5.15 8.37 -11.23
N ALA A 45 6.37 8.82 -11.53
CA ALA A 45 7.28 8.11 -12.42
C ALA A 45 7.70 6.75 -11.84
N ALA A 46 7.97 6.66 -10.54
CA ALA A 46 8.30 5.41 -9.86
C ALA A 46 7.12 4.43 -9.89
N HIS A 47 5.89 4.91 -9.64
CA HIS A 47 4.68 4.09 -9.73
C HIS A 47 4.47 3.56 -11.16
N ARG A 48 4.62 4.41 -12.19
CA ARG A 48 4.49 3.97 -13.60
C ARG A 48 5.54 2.92 -13.97
N LYS A 49 6.81 3.13 -13.58
CA LYS A 49 7.88 2.16 -13.83
C LYS A 49 7.62 0.84 -13.08
N ALA A 50 7.18 0.91 -11.83
CA ALA A 50 6.84 -0.25 -11.03
C ALA A 50 5.67 -1.04 -11.62
N ALA A 51 4.60 -0.35 -12.02
CA ALA A 51 3.47 -0.95 -12.72
C ALA A 51 3.91 -1.63 -14.02
N PHE A 52 4.71 -0.97 -14.86
CA PHE A 52 5.16 -1.56 -16.12
C PHE A 52 5.95 -2.86 -15.92
N ILE A 53 6.85 -2.89 -14.92
CA ILE A 53 7.63 -4.09 -14.58
C ILE A 53 6.73 -5.19 -14.01
N ALA A 54 5.79 -4.85 -13.11
CA ALA A 54 4.88 -5.81 -12.51
C ALA A 54 3.94 -6.43 -13.53
N TRP A 55 3.32 -5.63 -14.40
CA TRP A 55 2.46 -6.09 -15.49
C TRP A 55 3.23 -6.91 -16.52
N GLY A 56 4.45 -6.49 -16.90
CA GLY A 56 5.31 -7.28 -17.78
C GLY A 56 5.63 -8.66 -17.18
N THR A 57 5.92 -8.71 -15.89
CA THR A 57 6.17 -9.98 -15.17
C THR A 57 4.90 -10.84 -15.08
N ALA A 58 3.75 -10.23 -14.78
CA ALA A 58 2.46 -10.93 -14.71
C ALA A 58 2.09 -11.57 -16.06
N LEU A 59 2.24 -10.82 -17.16
CA LEU A 59 2.01 -11.34 -18.52
C LEU A 59 2.95 -12.50 -18.85
N ALA A 60 4.23 -12.39 -18.48
CA ALA A 60 5.18 -13.49 -18.68
C ALA A 60 4.78 -14.75 -17.91
N ILE A 61 4.34 -14.62 -16.65
CA ILE A 61 3.86 -15.75 -15.85
C ILE A 61 2.63 -16.39 -16.50
N VAL A 62 1.63 -15.59 -16.89
CA VAL A 62 0.42 -16.10 -17.54
C VAL A 62 0.75 -16.83 -18.84
N ALA A 63 1.64 -16.28 -19.67
CA ALA A 63 2.06 -16.92 -20.92
C ALA A 63 2.74 -18.28 -20.66
N VAL A 64 3.64 -18.36 -19.67
CA VAL A 64 4.30 -19.62 -19.28
C VAL A 64 3.29 -20.62 -18.71
N SER A 65 2.38 -20.18 -17.85
CA SER A 65 1.33 -21.03 -17.27
C SER A 65 0.40 -21.61 -18.35
N PHE A 66 0.12 -20.86 -19.41
CA PHE A 66 -0.69 -21.35 -20.52
C PHE A 66 0.04 -22.40 -21.36
N LEU A 67 1.33 -22.19 -21.64
CA LEU A 67 2.15 -23.17 -22.35
C LEU A 67 2.23 -24.50 -21.59
N ILE A 68 2.47 -24.45 -20.28
CA ILE A 68 2.56 -25.65 -19.42
C ILE A 68 1.18 -26.29 -19.24
N GLY A 69 0.13 -25.49 -19.03
CA GLY A 69 -1.24 -25.99 -18.82
C GLY A 69 -1.82 -26.68 -20.05
N SER A 70 -1.49 -26.19 -21.25
CA SER A 70 -1.93 -26.79 -22.52
C SER A 70 -1.38 -28.21 -22.73
N ALA A 71 -0.25 -28.57 -22.13
CA ALA A 71 0.32 -29.92 -22.18
C ALA A 71 -0.46 -30.95 -21.34
N GLY A 72 -1.26 -30.52 -20.36
CA GLY A 72 -2.03 -31.39 -19.47
C GLY A 72 -3.49 -31.58 -19.86
N GLY A 73 -3.90 -31.18 -21.07
CA GLY A 73 -5.29 -31.22 -21.53
C GLY A 73 -6.21 -30.20 -20.83
N VAL A 74 -7.53 -30.40 -20.89
CA VAL A 74 -8.53 -29.43 -20.39
C VAL A 74 -8.32 -29.10 -18.91
N GLY A 75 -7.93 -30.08 -18.08
CA GLY A 75 -7.63 -29.85 -16.66
C GLY A 75 -6.40 -28.98 -16.41
N GLY A 76 -5.35 -29.12 -17.24
CA GLY A 76 -4.14 -28.30 -17.15
C GLY A 76 -4.41 -26.83 -17.50
N ILE A 77 -5.34 -26.56 -18.42
CA ILE A 77 -5.77 -25.20 -18.77
C ILE A 77 -6.45 -24.52 -17.56
N PHE A 78 -7.35 -25.21 -16.86
CA PHE A 78 -8.02 -24.67 -15.67
C PHE A 78 -7.02 -24.35 -14.54
N ILE A 79 -6.05 -25.23 -14.30
CA ILE A 79 -5.00 -25.02 -13.30
C ILE A 79 -4.11 -23.84 -13.69
N GLY A 80 -3.71 -23.74 -14.95
CA GLY A 80 -2.92 -22.63 -15.47
C GLY A 80 -3.63 -21.27 -15.34
N LEU A 81 -4.94 -21.23 -15.57
CA LEU A 81 -5.78 -20.04 -15.41
C LEU A 81 -5.84 -19.56 -13.95
N MET A 82 -6.03 -20.48 -13.01
CA MET A 82 -6.08 -20.15 -11.58
C MET A 82 -4.73 -19.64 -11.07
N ILE A 83 -3.63 -20.26 -11.48
CA ILE A 83 -2.27 -19.81 -11.14
C ILE A 83 -2.00 -18.43 -11.76
N GLY A 84 -2.37 -18.22 -13.02
CA GLY A 84 -2.20 -16.94 -13.70
C GLY A 84 -2.96 -15.79 -13.03
N LEU A 85 -4.22 -16.02 -12.63
CA LEU A 85 -5.03 -15.03 -11.91
C LEU A 85 -4.43 -14.70 -10.54
N PHE A 86 -4.03 -15.72 -9.77
CA PHE A 86 -3.46 -15.52 -8.45
C PHE A 86 -2.09 -14.82 -8.52
N ALA A 87 -1.24 -15.23 -9.45
CA ALA A 87 0.06 -14.61 -9.68
C ALA A 87 -0.09 -13.16 -10.14
N GLY A 88 -1.03 -12.88 -11.06
CA GLY A 88 -1.33 -11.52 -11.53
C GLY A 88 -1.83 -10.60 -10.42
N PHE A 89 -2.70 -11.09 -9.54
CA PHE A 89 -3.19 -10.32 -8.39
C PHE A 89 -2.07 -9.99 -7.39
N MET A 90 -1.23 -10.98 -7.08
CA MET A 90 -0.10 -10.81 -6.15
C MET A 90 1.00 -9.92 -6.72
N THR A 91 1.32 -10.05 -8.01
CA THR A 91 2.31 -9.16 -8.65
C THR A 91 1.76 -7.75 -8.87
N GLY A 92 0.49 -7.59 -9.25
CA GLY A 92 -0.09 -6.28 -9.51
C GLY A 92 -0.15 -5.36 -8.29
N THR A 93 -0.35 -5.91 -7.09
CA THR A 93 -0.52 -5.11 -5.86
C THR A 93 0.78 -5.05 -5.04
N ILE A 94 1.24 -6.20 -4.55
CA ILE A 94 2.35 -6.28 -3.59
C ILE A 94 3.69 -5.94 -4.26
N MET A 95 3.90 -6.39 -5.50
CA MET A 95 5.17 -6.14 -6.19
C MET A 95 5.29 -4.67 -6.58
N VAL A 96 4.20 -4.04 -7.04
CA VAL A 96 4.19 -2.62 -7.41
C VAL A 96 4.57 -1.75 -6.21
N ASP A 97 3.95 -1.98 -5.05
CA ASP A 97 4.25 -1.20 -3.84
C ASP A 97 5.71 -1.34 -3.41
N LYS A 98 6.24 -2.56 -3.35
CA LYS A 98 7.64 -2.81 -2.97
C LYS A 98 8.62 -2.22 -3.98
N LEU A 99 8.33 -2.34 -5.28
CA LEU A 99 9.21 -1.83 -6.33
C LEU A 99 9.17 -0.30 -6.35
N GLN A 100 8.01 0.31 -6.15
CA GLN A 100 7.87 1.76 -6.05
C GLN A 100 8.72 2.30 -4.90
N VAL A 101 8.62 1.72 -3.70
CA VAL A 101 9.46 2.15 -2.55
C VAL A 101 10.94 2.02 -2.90
N LYS A 102 11.35 0.92 -3.53
CA LYS A 102 12.74 0.70 -3.94
C LYS A 102 13.23 1.71 -4.98
N ILE A 103 12.38 2.08 -5.95
CA ILE A 103 12.71 3.08 -6.98
C ILE A 103 12.82 4.46 -6.35
N VAL A 104 11.86 4.86 -5.51
CA VAL A 104 11.86 6.17 -4.84
C VAL A 104 13.07 6.32 -3.93
N ASN A 105 13.42 5.30 -3.15
CA ASN A 105 14.58 5.32 -2.25
C ASN A 105 15.90 5.54 -3.00
N ARG A 106 16.02 5.14 -4.28
CA ARG A 106 17.22 5.41 -5.10
C ARG A 106 17.42 6.89 -5.42
N TYR A 107 16.34 7.67 -5.40
CA TYR A 107 16.40 9.13 -5.56
C TYR A 107 16.69 9.86 -4.24
N GLY A 108 16.96 9.13 -3.14
CA GLY A 108 17.19 9.71 -1.81
C GLY A 108 15.93 10.30 -1.17
N ILE A 109 14.75 10.01 -1.72
CA ILE A 109 13.46 10.51 -1.23
C ILE A 109 12.78 9.43 -0.41
N LEU A 110 12.10 9.81 0.67
CA LEU A 110 11.33 8.89 1.51
C LEU A 110 10.07 8.40 0.79
N SER A 111 9.61 7.20 1.15
CA SER A 111 8.30 6.71 0.71
C SER A 111 7.18 7.61 1.24
N LYS A 112 6.01 7.61 0.60
CA LYS A 112 4.85 8.44 1.02
C LYS A 112 4.49 8.23 2.50
N LEU A 113 4.43 6.95 2.92
CA LEU A 113 4.14 6.56 4.29
C LEU A 113 5.26 7.00 5.24
N THR A 114 6.51 6.65 4.93
CA THR A 114 7.66 6.99 5.80
C THR A 114 7.83 8.49 5.95
N GLY A 115 7.70 9.26 4.86
CA GLY A 115 7.75 10.72 4.88
C GLY A 115 6.62 11.32 5.71
N ALA A 116 5.44 10.68 5.73
CA ALA A 116 4.34 11.12 6.58
C ALA A 116 4.62 10.95 8.08
N HIS A 117 5.25 9.84 8.47
CA HIS A 117 5.63 9.60 9.87
C HIS A 117 6.74 10.55 10.37
N HIS A 118 7.56 11.10 9.47
CA HIS A 118 8.64 12.02 9.80
C HIS A 118 8.24 13.50 9.65
N ASN A 119 6.99 13.80 9.34
CA ASN A 119 6.54 15.18 9.20
C ASN A 119 6.32 15.81 10.59
N ASP A 120 6.87 17.00 10.81
CA ASP A 120 6.82 17.70 12.11
C ASP A 120 5.39 17.90 12.62
N ALA A 121 4.45 18.28 11.76
CA ALA A 121 3.05 18.48 12.16
C ALA A 121 2.36 17.17 12.57
N VAL A 122 2.74 16.05 11.94
CA VAL A 122 2.25 14.73 12.33
C VAL A 122 2.89 14.29 13.64
N GLN A 123 4.19 14.53 13.83
CA GLN A 123 4.88 14.18 15.08
C GLN A 123 4.34 14.97 16.27
N ASP A 124 4.04 16.25 16.10
CA ASP A 124 3.41 17.06 17.15
C ASP A 124 2.03 16.48 17.55
N LEU A 125 1.22 16.06 16.59
CA LEU A 125 -0.04 15.38 16.89
C LEU A 125 0.19 14.05 17.63
N VAL A 126 1.19 13.26 17.23
CA VAL A 126 1.52 12.01 17.92
C VAL A 126 1.96 12.28 19.37
N ILE A 127 2.78 13.31 19.61
CA ILE A 127 3.19 13.74 20.95
C ILE A 127 1.96 14.18 21.79
N ASN A 128 0.96 14.80 21.16
CA ASN A 128 -0.32 15.19 21.77
C ASN A 128 -1.32 14.02 21.97
N GLY A 129 -0.85 12.77 21.86
CA GLY A 129 -1.62 11.56 22.14
C GLY A 129 -2.44 11.03 20.97
N TRP A 130 -2.13 11.43 19.73
CA TRP A 130 -2.69 10.80 18.54
C TRP A 130 -1.87 9.56 18.13
N SER A 131 -2.52 8.58 17.52
CA SER A 131 -1.92 7.32 17.05
C SER A 131 -2.18 7.09 15.56
N PHE A 132 -1.26 6.39 14.91
CA PHE A 132 -1.42 5.90 13.54
C PHE A 132 -2.30 4.64 13.46
N SER A 133 -2.44 3.92 14.57
CA SER A 133 -3.29 2.74 14.66
C SER A 133 -4.67 3.11 15.19
N GLN A 134 -5.70 2.54 14.56
CA GLN A 134 -7.04 2.64 15.08
C GLN A 134 -7.11 1.88 16.40
N PRO A 135 -7.57 2.51 17.49
CA PRO A 135 -7.71 1.82 18.76
C PRO A 135 -8.84 0.80 18.68
N THR A 136 -8.58 -0.41 19.17
CA THR A 136 -9.51 -1.55 19.15
C THR A 136 -10.01 -1.83 20.55
N ALA A 137 -11.27 -2.30 20.65
CA ALA A 137 -11.89 -2.72 21.90
C ALA A 137 -11.02 -3.76 22.63
#